data_AF-A0A3M3A1L0-F1
#
_entry.id   AF-A0A3M3A1L0-F1
#
_cell.length_a   1.000
_cell.length_b   1.000
_cell.length_c   1.000
_cell.angle_alpha   90.00
_cell.angle_beta   90.00
_cell.angle_gamma   90.00
#
_symmetry.space_group_name_H-M   'P 1'
#
loop_
_entity.id
_entity.type
_entity.pdbx_description
1 polymer ?
#
loop_
_entity_poly.entity_id
_entity_poly.type
_entity_poly.pdbx_seq_one_letter_code
_entity_poly.pdbx_strand_id
1 'polypeptide(L)' 'GAEAVTELREIGKLLAFLKEPEPPKGLKDAWSKLPIFRKVIAMAPKVVKDAPCQEIVIEGDDVDLGMLPVQTCWPGDV' A
#
# COMPACT_ATOMS: atom_id res chain seq x y z
N GLY A 1 -3.40 -8.49 6.59
CA GLY A 1 -4.75 -8.11 6.11
C GLY A 1 -5.73 -8.22 7.25
N ALA A 2 -7.01 -7.93 7.02
CA ALA A 2 -8.07 -8.29 7.97
C ALA A 2 -8.24 -9.82 8.00
N GLU A 3 -8.48 -10.39 9.18
CA GLU A 3 -8.77 -11.83 9.32
C GLU A 3 -10.29 -12.12 9.30
N ALA A 4 -11.11 -11.14 9.70
CA ALA A 4 -12.57 -11.20 9.58
C ALA A 4 -13.16 -10.04 8.75
N VAL A 5 -14.27 -10.30 8.07
CA VAL A 5 -15.01 -9.31 7.26
C VAL A 5 -15.44 -8.09 8.09
N THR A 6 -15.75 -8.30 9.37
CA THR A 6 -16.13 -7.23 10.30
C THR A 6 -15.04 -6.18 10.49
N GLU A 7 -13.76 -6.56 10.36
CA GLU A 7 -12.61 -5.67 10.50
C GLU A 7 -12.46 -4.71 9.30
N LEU A 8 -12.99 -5.06 8.13
CA LEU A 8 -12.94 -4.21 6.94
C LEU A 8 -13.58 -2.84 7.18
N ARG A 9 -14.62 -2.77 8.02
CA ARG A 9 -15.27 -1.50 8.38
C ARG A 9 -14.34 -0.58 9.16
N GLU A 10 -13.58 -1.12 10.10
CA GLU A 10 -12.63 -0.33 10.90
C GLU A 10 -11.41 0.08 10.06
N ILE A 11 -10.96 -0.79 9.14
CA ILE A 11 -9.93 -0.43 8.14
C ILE A 11 -10.43 0.72 7.26
N GLY A 12 -11.67 0.69 6.79
CA GLY A 12 -12.26 1.76 5.98
C GLY A 12 -12.28 3.12 6.72
N LYS A 13 -12.67 3.12 8.00
CA LYS A 13 -12.62 4.33 8.84
C LYS A 13 -11.19 4.87 9.01
N LEU A 14 -10.22 3.97 9.21
CA LEU A 14 -8.81 4.36 9.31
C LEU A 14 -8.30 4.98 8.00
N LEU A 15 -8.57 4.36 6.85
CA LEU A 15 -8.17 4.89 5.55
C LEU A 15 -8.80 6.26 5.25
N ALA A 16 -10.08 6.44 5.59
CA ALA A 16 -10.76 7.73 5.46
C ALA A 16 -10.09 8.82 6.31
N PHE A 17 -9.72 8.51 7.55
CA PHE A 17 -8.98 9.42 8.43
C PHE A 17 -7.58 9.76 7.88
N LEU A 18 -6.87 8.78 7.31
CA LEU A 18 -5.53 9.01 6.74
C LEU A 18 -5.55 9.87 5.48
N LYS A 19 -6.63 9.79 4.69
CA LYS A 19 -6.78 10.59 3.46
C LYS A 19 -6.75 12.10 3.76
N GLU A 20 -7.49 12.52 4.78
CA GLU A 20 -7.58 13.93 5.20
C GLU A 20 -7.63 14.00 6.73
N PRO A 21 -6.46 14.05 7.41
CA PRO A 21 -6.44 14.13 8.86
C PRO A 21 -6.92 15.50 9.32
N GLU A 22 -7.93 15.54 10.20
CA GLU A 22 -8.36 16.79 10.82
C GLU A 22 -7.22 17.37 11.68
N PRO A 23 -6.81 18.64 11.45
CA PRO A 23 -5.75 19.26 12.23
C PRO A 23 -6.14 19.28 13.72
N PRO A 24 -5.21 18.97 14.64
CA PRO A 24 -5.54 18.84 16.05
C PRO A 24 -6.02 20.18 16.60
N LYS A 25 -7.18 20.18 17.27
CA LYS A 25 -7.76 21.39 17.91
C LYS A 25 -7.10 21.65 19.27
N GLY A 26 -5.77 21.77 19.28
CA GLY A 26 -4.95 22.07 20.47
C GLY A 26 -4.18 20.87 21.05
N LEU A 27 -3.43 21.13 22.13
CA LEU A 27 -2.48 20.18 22.73
C LEU A 27 -3.13 18.87 23.22
N LYS A 28 -4.31 18.93 23.84
CA LYS A 28 -5.03 17.75 24.35
C LYS A 28 -5.46 16.80 23.23
N ASP A 29 -5.87 17.34 22.08
CA ASP A 29 -6.27 16.57 20.89
C ASP A 29 -5.05 15.98 20.16
N ALA A 30 -3.90 16.66 20.22
CA ALA A 30 -2.65 16.10 19.71
C ALA A 30 -2.22 14.85 20.51
N TRP A 31 -2.37 14.86 21.84
CA TRP A 31 -2.06 13.69 22.68
C TRP A 31 -3.00 12.50 22.44
N SER A 32 -4.30 12.73 22.20
CA SER A 32 -5.25 11.65 21.86
C SER A 32 -5.02 11.05 20.47
N LYS A 33 -4.53 11.85 19.50
CA LYS A 33 -4.24 11.41 18.13
C LYS A 33 -2.83 10.80 17.96
N LEU A 34 -1.93 10.96 18.93
CA LEU A 34 -0.56 10.43 18.91
C LEU A 34 -0.45 8.91 18.64
N PRO A 35 -1.30 8.03 19.21
CA PRO A 35 -1.26 6.59 18.90
C PRO A 35 -1.55 6.28 17.44
N ILE A 36 -2.37 7.09 16.77
CA ILE A 36 -2.69 6.91 15.35
C ILE A 36 -1.48 7.29 14.49
N PHE A 37 -0.81 8.40 14.80
CA PHE A 37 0.45 8.77 14.15
C PHE A 37 1.52 7.67 14.27
N ARG A 38 1.63 7.01 15.42
CA ARG A 38 2.52 5.86 15.58
C ARG A 38 2.18 4.69 14.65
N LYS A 39 0.88 4.42 14.44
CA LYS A 39 0.44 3.41 13.46
C LYS A 39 0.85 3.79 12.04
N VAL A 40 0.73 5.06 11.66
CA VAL A 40 1.17 5.55 10.34
C VAL A 40 2.67 5.35 10.15
N ILE A 41 3.48 5.72 11.15
CA ILE A 41 4.94 5.52 11.09
C ILE A 41 5.28 4.03 10.98
N ALA A 42 4.55 3.16 11.67
CA ALA A 42 4.74 1.71 11.59
C ALA A 42 4.32 1.10 10.23
N MET A 43 3.57 1.84 9.40
CA MET A 43 3.20 1.44 8.03
C MET A 43 4.22 1.87 6.98
N ALA A 44 5.29 2.60 7.35
CA ALA A 44 6.32 2.99 6.40
C ALA A 44 7.02 1.73 5.83
N PRO A 45 7.23 1.66 4.50
CA PRO A 45 7.89 0.52 3.89
C PRO A 45 9.35 0.44 4.37
N LYS A 46 9.81 -0.76 4.67
CA LYS A 46 11.22 -1.02 4.98
C LYS A 46 12.00 -1.16 3.68
N VAL A 47 13.00 -0.31 3.48
CA VAL A 47 13.92 -0.43 2.35
C VAL A 47 14.92 -1.56 2.62
N VAL A 48 15.05 -2.48 1.67
CA VAL A 48 16.01 -3.59 1.73
C VAL A 48 16.88 -3.55 0.46
N LYS A 49 18.12 -4.06 0.58
CA LYS A 49 19.06 -4.09 -0.55
C LYS A 49 18.79 -5.26 -1.49
N ASP A 50 18.55 -6.42 -0.88
CA ASP A 50 18.38 -7.70 -1.57
C ASP A 50 16.95 -8.20 -1.34
N ALA A 51 16.19 -8.38 -2.42
CA ALA A 51 14.81 -8.84 -2.40
C ALA A 51 14.56 -9.91 -3.47
N PRO A 52 13.65 -10.89 -3.24
CA PRO A 52 13.34 -11.94 -4.22
C PRO A 52 12.91 -11.43 -5.60
N CYS A 53 12.32 -10.22 -5.67
CA CYS A 53 11.96 -9.60 -6.94
C CYS A 53 13.16 -9.21 -7.82
N GLN A 54 14.39 -9.35 -7.33
CA GLN A 54 15.64 -9.07 -8.06
C GLN A 54 16.35 -10.34 -8.55
N GLU A 55 15.76 -11.54 -8.39
CA GLU A 55 16.39 -12.82 -8.76
C GLU A 55 16.56 -13.01 -10.27
N ILE A 56 15.65 -12.46 -11.08
CA ILE A 56 15.68 -12.55 -12.55
C ILE A 56 15.63 -11.12 -13.09
N VAL A 57 16.68 -10.72 -13.78
CA VAL A 57 16.87 -9.36 -14.31
C VAL A 57 17.03 -9.46 -15.83
N ILE A 58 16.13 -8.78 -16.55
CA ILE A 58 16.16 -8.63 -18.02
C ILE A 58 16.21 -7.13 -18.29
N GLU A 59 17.22 -6.67 -19.03
CA GLU A 59 17.53 -5.24 -19.18
C GLU A 59 17.81 -4.86 -20.63
N GLY A 60 17.58 -3.58 -20.96
CA GLY A 60 17.90 -3.01 -22.26
C GLY A 60 17.19 -3.72 -23.41
N ASP A 61 17.96 -4.10 -24.43
CA ASP A 61 17.43 -4.70 -25.66
C ASP A 61 16.94 -6.15 -25.47
N ASP A 62 17.27 -6.80 -24.34
CA ASP A 62 16.80 -8.15 -24.01
C ASP A 62 15.36 -8.15 -23.46
N VAL A 63 14.77 -6.98 -23.19
CA VAL A 63 13.41 -6.85 -22.62
C VAL A 63 12.35 -7.18 -23.67
N ASP A 64 11.75 -8.36 -23.55
CA ASP A 64 10.55 -8.76 -24.29
C ASP A 64 9.36 -8.97 -23.34
N LEU A 65 8.40 -8.03 -23.38
CA LEU A 65 7.17 -8.12 -22.58
C LEU A 65 6.25 -9.25 -23.03
N GLY A 66 6.40 -9.77 -24.26
CA GLY A 66 5.65 -10.91 -24.78
C GLY A 66 5.99 -12.23 -24.10
N MET A 67 7.12 -12.30 -23.38
CA MET A 67 7.47 -13.44 -22.54
C MET A 67 6.56 -13.61 -21.32
N LEU A 68 5.92 -12.53 -20.87
CA LEU A 68 4.98 -12.57 -19.76
C LEU A 68 3.64 -13.12 -20.27
N PRO A 69 2.96 -13.98 -19.50
CA PRO A 69 1.65 -14.53 -19.88
C PRO A 69 0.53 -13.48 -19.65
N VAL A 70 0.64 -12.34 -20.33
CA VAL A 70 -0.34 -11.25 -20.21
C VAL A 70 -1.65 -11.70 -20.85
N GLN A 71 -2.72 -11.61 -20.07
CA GLN A 71 -4.06 -12.01 -20.51
C GLN A 71 -4.68 -10.96 -21.45
N THR A 72 -5.30 -11.41 -22.54
CA THR A 72 -6.30 -10.62 -23.29
C THR A 72 -7.64 -10.73 -22.58
N CYS A 73 -8.17 -9.62 -22.09
CA CYS A 73 -9.34 -9.61 -21.21
C CYS A 73 -10.67 -9.76 -21.97
N TRP A 74 -10.78 -9.14 -23.16
CA TRP A 74 -12.03 -9.11 -23.93
C TRP A 74 -11.83 -9.48 -25.40
N PRO A 75 -12.85 -10.01 -26.07
CA PRO A 75 -12.83 -10.16 -27.51
C PRO A 75 -12.68 -8.79 -28.20
N GLY A 76 -11.61 -8.62 -28.98
CA GLY A 76 -11.33 -7.39 -29.74
C GLY A 76 -10.33 -6.42 -29.10
N ASP A 77 -9.84 -6.70 -27.88
CA ASP A 77 -8.68 -5.98 -27.34
C ASP A 77 -7.43 -6.32 -28.18
N VAL A 78 -6.61 -5.30 -28.49
CA VAL A 78 -5.29 -5.39 -29.16
C VAL A 78 -4.18 -4.86 -28.28
#